data_AF-A0A9P0LYS6-F1
#
_entry.id   AF-A0A9P0LYS6-F1
#
_cell.length_a   1.000
_cell.length_b   1.000
_cell.length_c   1.000
_cell.angle_alpha   90.00
_cell.angle_beta   90.00
_cell.angle_gamma   90.00
#
_symmetry.space_group_name_H-M   'P 1'
#
loop_
_entity.id
_entity.type
_entity.pdbx_description
1 polymer ?
#
loop_
_entity_poly.entity_id
_entity_poly.type
_entity_poly.pdbx_seq_one_letter_code
_entity_poly.pdbx_strand_id
1 'polypeptide(L)'
;MRLDKLGSYHTASFEIAFMIAKQKKPHTIGEELIKPCVLKATQIILGEDAKQKMKSISLSNNTVKRRLDDIAADIKSPIINKVKLSPVLPLVAMNPPTSLIVHR
;
A
#
# COMPACT_ATOMS: atom_id res chain seq x y z
N MET A 1 -11.58 13.62 20.82
CA MET A 1 -12.05 13.86 19.43
C MET A 1 -10.92 14.31 18.49
N ARG A 2 -9.75 13.63 18.52
CA ARG A 2 -8.58 13.98 17.67
C ARG A 2 -7.83 12.76 17.10
N LEU A 3 -8.01 11.56 17.65
CA LEU A 3 -7.37 10.33 17.15
C LEU A 3 -8.23 9.59 16.12
N ASP A 4 -9.55 9.72 16.22
CA ASP A 4 -10.55 9.12 15.33
C ASP A 4 -10.46 9.63 13.89
N LYS A 5 -10.25 10.95 13.70
CA LYS A 5 -10.17 11.55 12.35
C LYS A 5 -8.92 11.19 11.57
N LEU A 6 -7.77 11.02 12.24
CA LEU A 6 -6.52 10.63 11.56
C LEU A 6 -6.62 9.18 11.05
N GLY A 7 -7.29 8.32 11.81
CA GLY A 7 -7.67 6.97 11.37
C GLY A 7 -8.49 7.00 10.08
N SER A 8 -9.49 7.88 9.98
CA SER A 8 -10.34 7.95 8.78
C SER A 8 -9.60 8.35 7.50
N TYR A 9 -8.70 9.34 7.53
CA TYR A 9 -7.92 9.73 6.33
C TYR A 9 -6.91 8.66 5.93
N HIS A 10 -6.30 8.01 6.92
CA HIS A 10 -5.39 6.91 6.70
C HIS A 10 -6.11 5.73 6.03
N THR A 11 -7.24 5.29 6.57
CA THR A 11 -8.07 4.23 5.98
C THR A 11 -8.54 4.59 4.58
N ALA A 12 -9.04 5.81 4.36
CA ALA A 12 -9.50 6.24 3.03
C ALA A 12 -8.42 6.11 1.94
N SER A 13 -7.18 6.50 2.23
CA SER A 13 -6.13 6.38 1.23
C SER A 13 -5.65 4.93 1.02
N PHE A 14 -5.81 4.03 2.00
CA PHE A 14 -5.52 2.60 1.84
C PHE A 14 -6.55 1.97 0.91
N GLU A 15 -7.83 2.31 1.12
CA GLU A 15 -8.93 1.86 0.27
C GLU A 15 -8.75 2.35 -1.18
N ILE A 16 -8.36 3.61 -1.37
CA ILE A 16 -8.07 4.15 -2.71
C ILE A 16 -6.90 3.42 -3.37
N ALA A 17 -5.80 3.19 -2.64
CA ALA A 17 -4.67 2.41 -3.16
C ALA A 17 -5.10 0.99 -3.55
N PHE A 18 -5.88 0.32 -2.69
CA PHE A 18 -6.42 -1.01 -2.96
C PHE A 18 -7.29 -1.03 -4.23
N MET A 19 -8.19 -0.06 -4.41
CA MET A 19 -9.00 0.07 -5.62
C MET A 19 -8.15 0.26 -6.89
N ILE A 20 -7.08 1.07 -6.82
CA ILE A 20 -6.13 1.25 -7.94
C ILE A 20 -5.48 -0.08 -8.32
N ALA A 21 -4.96 -0.84 -7.35
CA ALA A 21 -4.36 -2.15 -7.61
C ALA A 21 -5.38 -3.16 -8.13
N LYS A 22 -6.59 -3.21 -7.54
CA LYS A 22 -7.66 -4.10 -7.97
C LYS A 22 -8.04 -3.87 -9.44
N GLN A 23 -8.04 -2.62 -9.88
CA GLN A 23 -8.29 -2.24 -11.27
C GLN A 23 -7.05 -2.30 -12.18
N LYS A 24 -5.90 -2.76 -11.65
CA LYS A 24 -4.61 -2.85 -12.36
C LYS A 24 -4.18 -1.51 -12.98
N LYS A 25 -4.51 -0.40 -12.32
CA LYS A 25 -4.12 0.95 -12.77
C LYS A 25 -2.73 1.31 -12.24
N PRO A 26 -1.99 2.20 -12.93
CA PRO A 26 -0.72 2.70 -12.42
C PRO A 26 -0.96 3.45 -11.10
N HIS A 27 -0.03 3.32 -10.15
CA HIS A 27 -0.12 4.01 -8.86
C HIS A 27 -0.13 5.55 -8.99
N THR A 28 0.30 6.08 -10.14
CA THR A 28 0.32 7.51 -10.44
C THR A 28 -1.06 8.13 -10.57
N ILE A 29 -2.08 7.32 -10.93
CA ILE A 29 -3.45 7.79 -11.11
C ILE A 29 -4.05 8.40 -9.83
N GLY A 30 -3.52 8.01 -8.66
CA GLY A 30 -3.91 8.54 -7.37
C GLY A 30 -3.65 10.05 -7.25
N GLU A 31 -2.44 10.48 -7.64
CA GLU A 31 -2.04 11.88 -7.58
C GLU A 31 -2.54 12.67 -8.80
N GLU A 32 -2.45 12.09 -9.99
CA GLU A 32 -2.74 12.76 -11.26
C GLU A 32 -4.23 13.03 -11.47
N LEU A 33 -5.10 12.14 -11.00
CA LEU A 33 -6.54 12.20 -11.31
C LEU A 33 -7.44 12.07 -10.08
N ILE A 34 -7.25 11.03 -9.27
CA ILE A 34 -8.19 10.75 -8.18
C ILE A 34 -8.19 11.88 -7.15
N LYS A 35 -7.02 12.36 -6.74
CA LYS A 35 -6.89 13.48 -5.80
C LYS A 35 -7.58 14.75 -6.31
N PRO A 36 -7.30 15.28 -7.53
CA PRO A 36 -8.00 16.46 -8.02
C PRO A 36 -9.51 16.24 -8.18
N CYS A 37 -9.96 15.05 -8.61
CA CYS A 37 -11.40 14.73 -8.69
C CYS A 37 -12.10 14.79 -7.33
N VAL A 38 -11.54 14.14 -6.31
CA VAL A 38 -12.10 14.13 -4.95
C VAL A 38 -12.15 15.55 -4.38
N LEU A 39 -11.09 16.34 -4.56
CA LEU A 39 -11.06 17.72 -4.08
C LEU A 39 -12.07 18.61 -4.80
N LYS A 40 -12.21 18.48 -6.13
CA LYS A 40 -13.15 19.29 -6.92
C LYS A 40 -14.60 18.94 -6.59
N ALA A 41 -14.94 17.65 -6.54
CA ALA A 41 -16.28 17.20 -6.16
C ALA A 41 -16.64 17.65 -4.74
N THR A 42 -15.72 17.48 -3.78
CA THR A 42 -15.91 17.94 -2.40
C THR A 42 -16.14 19.45 -2.34
N GLN A 43 -15.39 20.24 -3.10
CA GLN A 43 -15.56 21.69 -3.14
C GLN A 43 -16.95 22.10 -3.64
N ILE A 44 -17.40 21.46 -4.73
CA ILE A 44 -18.69 21.77 -5.37
C ILE A 44 -19.85 21.40 -4.43
N ILE A 45 -19.80 20.23 -3.79
CA ILE A 45 -20.92 19.67 -3.04
C ILE A 45 -20.92 20.16 -1.59
N LEU A 46 -19.76 20.25 -0.96
CA LEU A 46 -19.60 20.44 0.49
C LEU A 46 -18.85 21.73 0.86
N GLY A 47 -18.38 22.50 -0.13
CA GLY A 47 -17.68 23.77 0.08
C GLY A 47 -16.17 23.66 0.32
N GLU A 48 -15.52 24.82 0.41
CA GLU A 48 -14.05 24.94 0.48
C GLU A 48 -13.49 24.34 1.78
N ASP A 49 -14.16 24.52 2.92
CA ASP A 49 -13.71 23.97 4.21
C ASP A 49 -13.61 22.45 4.20
N ALA A 50 -14.57 21.78 3.55
CA ALA A 50 -14.56 20.34 3.39
C ALA A 50 -13.40 19.88 2.48
N LYS A 51 -13.17 20.59 1.37
CA LYS A 51 -12.02 20.32 0.47
C LYS A 51 -10.69 20.46 1.21
N GLN A 52 -10.52 21.48 2.05
CA GLN A 52 -9.28 21.64 2.83
C GLN A 52 -9.04 20.46 3.77
N LYS A 53 -10.10 19.93 4.40
CA LYS A 53 -10.01 18.71 5.21
C LYS A 53 -9.60 17.49 4.37
N MET A 54 -10.15 17.35 3.16
CA MET A 54 -9.85 16.22 2.25
C MET A 54 -8.41 16.21 1.72
N LYS A 55 -7.71 17.35 1.72
CA LYS A 55 -6.27 17.38 1.39
C LYS A 55 -5.41 16.51 2.32
N SER A 56 -5.91 16.20 3.52
CA SER A 56 -5.26 15.31 4.49
C SER A 56 -5.16 13.85 4.01
N ILE A 57 -5.95 13.47 3.00
CA ILE A 57 -5.84 12.16 2.36
C ILE A 57 -4.58 12.16 1.49
N SER A 58 -3.53 11.48 1.95
CA SER A 58 -2.27 11.39 1.20
C SER A 58 -2.40 10.40 0.04
N LEU A 59 -2.42 10.91 -1.18
CA LEU A 59 -2.49 10.14 -2.44
C LEU A 59 -1.30 10.43 -3.36
N SER A 60 -0.18 10.91 -2.84
CA SER A 60 1.02 11.09 -3.67
C SER A 60 1.49 9.75 -4.24
N ASN A 61 2.18 9.77 -5.38
CA ASN A 61 2.68 8.57 -6.06
C ASN A 61 3.47 7.67 -5.10
N ASN A 62 4.35 8.27 -4.29
CA ASN A 62 5.12 7.56 -3.26
C ASN A 62 4.24 6.93 -2.18
N THR A 63 3.20 7.65 -1.75
CA THR A 63 2.27 7.16 -0.72
C THR A 63 1.43 6.00 -1.23
N VAL A 64 0.87 6.13 -2.44
CA VAL A 64 0.05 5.08 -3.06
C VAL A 64 0.90 3.84 -3.29
N LYS A 65 2.12 3.98 -3.83
CA LYS A 65 3.06 2.87 -3.99
C LYS A 65 3.34 2.17 -2.66
N ARG A 66 3.69 2.92 -1.60
CA ARG A 66 3.96 2.33 -0.28
C ARG A 66 2.76 1.54 0.26
N ARG A 67 1.55 2.08 0.12
CA ARG A 67 0.32 1.37 0.56
C ARG A 67 0.06 0.10 -0.24
N LEU A 68 0.38 0.09 -1.52
CA LEU A 68 0.32 -1.12 -2.35
C LEU A 68 1.33 -2.17 -1.88
N ASP A 69 2.55 -1.74 -1.55
CA ASP A 69 3.58 -2.62 -1.00
C ASP A 69 3.14 -3.20 0.36
N ASP A 70 2.55 -2.37 1.24
CA ASP A 70 1.99 -2.78 2.53
C ASP A 70 0.87 -3.82 2.36
N ILE A 71 -0.08 -3.57 1.44
CA ILE A 71 -1.17 -4.51 1.09
C ILE A 71 -0.58 -5.83 0.55
N ALA A 72 0.41 -5.75 -0.33
CA ALA A 72 1.05 -6.93 -0.88
C ALA A 72 1.79 -7.75 0.19
N ALA A 73 2.44 -7.09 1.15
CA ALA A 73 3.12 -7.74 2.27
C ALA A 73 2.11 -8.42 3.21
N ASP A 74 1.00 -7.74 3.51
CA ASP A 74 -0.08 -8.27 4.35
C ASP A 74 -0.70 -9.54 3.75
N ILE A 75 -0.95 -9.56 2.44
CA ILE A 75 -1.45 -10.77 1.73
C ILE A 75 -0.40 -11.89 1.67
N LYS A 76 0.89 -11.56 1.51
CA LYS A 76 1.97 -12.56 1.40
C LYS A 76 2.32 -13.22 2.73
N SER A 77 2.22 -12.48 3.84
CA SER A 77 2.69 -12.95 5.15
C SER A 77 2.02 -14.26 5.63
N PRO A 78 0.70 -14.47 5.49
CA PRO A 78 0.04 -15.70 5.93
C PRO A 78 0.37 -16.87 5.01
N ILE A 79 0.56 -16.61 3.70
CA ILE A 79 0.89 -17.62 2.69
C ILE A 79 2.30 -18.17 2.96
N ILE A 80 3.28 -17.30 3.19
CA ILE A 80 4.65 -17.71 3.52
C ILE A 80 4.68 -18.51 4.82
N ASN A 81 3.94 -18.08 5.84
CA ASN A 81 3.88 -18.81 7.11
C ASN A 81 3.26 -20.20 6.94
N LYS A 82 2.19 -20.34 6.15
CA LYS A 82 1.59 -21.65 5.83
C LYS A 82 2.54 -22.55 5.04
N VAL A 83 3.29 -21.99 4.10
CA VAL A 83 4.29 -22.74 3.32
C VAL A 83 5.43 -23.24 4.20
N LYS A 84 5.96 -22.40 5.10
CA LYS A 84 7.03 -22.78 6.05
C LYS A 84 6.60 -23.86 7.04
N LEU A 85 5.34 -23.86 7.44
CA LEU A 85 4.77 -24.83 8.37
C LEU A 85 4.27 -26.11 7.68
N SER A 86 4.30 -26.15 6.34
CA SER A 86 3.86 -27.30 5.57
C SER A 86 4.89 -28.43 5.64
N PRO A 87 4.52 -29.65 6.06
CA PRO A 87 5.44 -30.79 6.18
C PRO A 87 6.10 -31.24 4.85
N VAL A 88 5.63 -30.73 3.71
CA VAL A 88 5.99 -31.24 2.36
C VAL A 88 6.94 -30.34 1.56
N LEU A 89 7.42 -29.21 2.12
CA LEU A 89 8.36 -28.31 1.41
C LEU A 89 9.71 -28.16 2.14
N PRO A 90 10.63 -29.13 2.02
CA PRO A 90 12.01 -28.95 2.45
C PRO A 90 12.84 -28.40 1.27
N LEU A 91 12.69 -27.12 0.93
CA LEU A 91 13.62 -26.50 -0.02
C LEU A 91 13.74 -24.98 0.20
N VAL A 92 14.66 -24.61 1.09
CA VAL A 92 15.46 -23.35 1.17
C VAL A 92 15.94 -23.22 2.62
N ALA A 93 16.65 -24.25 3.08
CA ALA A 93 17.36 -24.19 4.36
C ALA A 93 18.74 -24.82 4.28
N MET A 94 19.35 -25.00 3.09
CA MET A 94 20.76 -25.40 2.97
C MET A 94 21.35 -24.94 1.64
N ASN A 95 21.66 -23.65 1.51
CA ASN A 95 22.74 -23.22 0.61
C ASN A 95 23.70 -22.35 1.44
N PRO A 96 24.68 -22.93 2.16
CA PRO A 96 25.81 -22.13 2.61
C PRO A 96 26.55 -21.59 1.38
N PRO A 97 27.01 -20.33 1.39
CA PRO A 97 27.70 -19.74 0.24
C PRO A 97 28.94 -20.57 -0.11
N THR A 98 28.99 -21.05 -1.35
CA THR A 98 30.10 -21.83 -1.93
C THR A 98 31.30 -20.94 -2.26
N SER A 99 31.81 -20.21 -1.28
CA SER A 99 33.00 -19.39 -1.43
C SER A 99 33.98 -19.73 -0.32
N LEU A 100 34.86 -20.70 -0.58
CA LEU A 100 36.26 -20.75 -0.13
C LEU A 100 36.99 -21.85 -0.91
N ILE A 101 37.17 -21.63 -2.22
CA ILE A 101 38.41 -22.03 -2.88
C ILE A 101 39.42 -20.97 -2.46
N VAL A 102 40.30 -21.28 -1.50
CA VAL A 102 41.56 -20.58 -1.31
C VAL A 102 42.65 -21.64 -1.24
N HIS A 103 43.51 -21.59 -2.26
CA HIS A 103 44.84 -22.17 -2.31
C HIS A 103 45.52 -22.29 -0.93
N ARG A 104 45.96 -23.50 -0.58
CA ARG A 104 47.40 -23.84 -0.54
C ARG A 104 47.62 -25.33 -0.41
#